data_AF-A0A5C6MGZ3-F1
#
_entry.id   AF-A0A5C6MGZ3-F1
#
_cell.length_a   1.000
_cell.length_b   1.000
_cell.length_c   1.000
_cell.angle_alpha   90.00
_cell.angle_beta   90.00
_cell.angle_gamma   90.00
#
_symmetry.space_group_name_H-M   'P 1'
#
loop_
_entity.id
_entity.type
_entity.pdbx_description
1 polymer ?
#
loop_
_entity_poly.entity_id
_entity_poly.type
_entity_poly.pdbx_seq_one_letter_code
_entity_poly.pdbx_strand_id
1 'polypeptide(L)'
;MRNHTFAFKVGQVDGDPVSRPQKRGLMVDTGATSHIVTDITKFKDFDENFKPQKHILELADGVRTSGVALKRGAAKVRLIDRRGCAVDTMLMGALYVPSYPQDIFSAKAEERLSSSRRDRTSSSIKT
;
A
#
# COMPACT_ATOMS: atom_id res chain seq x y z
N MET A 1 -2.70 -15.39 13.89
CA MET A 1 -2.74 -14.17 13.06
C MET A 1 -3.58 -14.45 11.82
N ARG A 2 -4.55 -13.60 11.47
CA ARG A 2 -5.36 -13.79 10.25
C ARG A 2 -4.71 -13.01 9.11
N ASN A 3 -4.45 -13.67 7.99
CA ASN A 3 -3.99 -13.01 6.77
C ASN A 3 -5.18 -12.29 6.14
N HIS A 4 -5.10 -10.97 6.00
CA HIS A 4 -6.11 -10.18 5.30
C HIS A 4 -5.64 -9.94 3.87
N THR A 5 -6.41 -10.42 2.90
CA THR A 5 -6.17 -10.17 1.47
C THR A 5 -7.14 -9.11 0.99
N PHE A 6 -6.65 -8.10 0.29
CA PHE A 6 -7.46 -7.01 -0.26
C PHE A 6 -7.39 -7.04 -1.79
N ALA A 7 -8.54 -6.83 -2.44
CA ALA A 7 -8.62 -6.70 -3.89
C ALA A 7 -9.27 -5.35 -4.22
N PHE A 8 -8.48 -4.43 -4.76
CA PHE A 8 -8.95 -3.11 -5.16
C PHE A 8 -9.42 -3.14 -6.62
N LYS A 9 -10.63 -2.65 -6.89
CA LYS A 9 -11.10 -2.38 -8.25
C LYS A 9 -10.88 -0.90 -8.54
N VAL A 10 -10.10 -0.60 -9.57
CA VAL A 10 -9.94 0.78 -10.05
C VAL A 10 -11.19 1.13 -10.85
N GLY A 11 -11.92 2.16 -10.40
CA GLY A 11 -13.01 2.77 -11.14
C GLY A 11 -12.59 4.15 -11.59
N GLN A 12 -12.70 4.45 -12.88
CA GLN A 12 -12.57 5.81 -13.38
C GLN A 12 -13.89 6.53 -13.10
N VAL A 13 -13.83 7.70 -12.47
CA VAL A 13 -15.01 8.54 -12.27
C VAL A 13 -14.92 9.62 -13.34
N ASP A 14 -15.75 9.51 -14.38
CA ASP A 14 -15.91 10.56 -15.39
C ASP A 14 -16.80 11.65 -14.78
N GLY A 15 -16.18 12.70 -14.28
CA GLY A 15 -16.85 13.87 -13.72
C GLY A 15 -15.95 15.08 -13.76
N ASP A 16 -16.56 16.26 -13.95
CA ASP A 16 -15.88 17.56 -13.92
C ASP A 16 -14.91 17.66 -12.73
N PRO A 17 -13.81 18.42 -12.84
CA PRO A 17 -12.91 18.70 -11.73
C PRO A 17 -13.61 19.65 -10.74
N VAL A 18 -14.64 19.15 -10.07
CA VAL A 18 -15.36 19.81 -8.98
C VAL A 18 -14.31 20.08 -7.90
N SER A 19 -13.89 21.34 -7.83
CA SER A 19 -13.15 21.99 -6.74
C SER A 19 -12.30 21.03 -5.90
N ARG A 20 -10.99 20.98 -6.19
CA ARG A 20 -9.94 20.26 -5.43
C ARG A 20 -10.45 19.78 -4.07
N PRO A 21 -10.90 18.53 -3.94
CA PRO A 21 -11.12 18.01 -2.62
C PRO A 21 -9.73 18.02 -1.99
N GLN A 22 -9.58 18.67 -0.83
CA GLN A 22 -8.49 18.37 0.11
C GLN A 22 -8.61 16.91 0.62
N LYS A 23 -9.02 15.96 -0.22
CA LYS A 23 -9.10 14.54 0.11
C LYS A 23 -7.69 14.01 -0.03
N ARG A 24 -7.00 13.99 1.10
CA ARG A 24 -5.84 13.11 1.33
C ARG A 24 -6.32 11.66 1.12
N GLY A 25 -6.37 11.23 -0.12
CA GLY A 25 -6.75 9.88 -0.51
C GLY A 25 -5.69 8.87 -0.05
N LEU A 26 -6.05 7.59 -0.03
CA LEU A 26 -5.10 6.52 0.20
C LEU A 26 -4.50 6.10 -1.14
N MET A 27 -3.18 6.25 -1.31
CA MET A 27 -2.47 5.74 -2.49
C MET A 27 -2.12 4.28 -2.28
N VAL A 28 -2.45 3.40 -3.23
CA VAL A 28 -1.95 2.02 -3.21
C VAL A 28 -0.65 1.96 -4.01
N ASP A 29 0.43 1.54 -3.38
CA ASP A 29 1.76 1.47 -4.00
C ASP A 29 2.31 0.04 -3.91
N THR A 30 2.65 -0.53 -5.07
CA THR A 30 3.18 -1.89 -5.16
C THR A 30 4.70 -1.98 -5.10
N GLY A 31 5.40 -0.84 -5.19
CA GLY A 31 6.85 -0.72 -4.99
C GLY A 31 7.23 -0.35 -3.56
N ALA A 32 6.29 0.19 -2.77
CA ALA A 32 6.55 0.52 -1.37
C ALA A 32 6.73 -0.74 -0.50
N THR A 33 7.73 -0.74 0.37
CA THR A 33 8.00 -1.83 1.32
C THR A 33 7.34 -1.62 2.69
N SER A 34 6.79 -0.43 2.95
CA SER A 34 6.11 -0.10 4.20
C SER A 34 4.92 0.80 3.93
N HIS A 35 3.89 0.68 4.77
CA HIS A 35 2.78 1.62 4.76
C HIS A 35 3.26 2.96 5.31
N ILE A 36 2.81 4.06 4.69
CA ILE A 36 3.06 5.43 5.15
C ILE A 36 1.74 6.04 5.57
N VAL A 37 1.73 6.61 6.77
CA VAL A 37 0.56 7.30 7.33
C VAL A 37 0.98 8.71 7.74
N THR A 38 0.20 9.69 7.33
CA THR A 38 0.49 11.12 7.48
C THR A 38 -0.20 11.73 8.71
N ASP A 39 -1.16 11.02 9.30
CA ASP A 39 -1.96 11.47 10.43
C ASP A 39 -1.67 10.60 11.67
N ILE A 40 -1.09 11.22 12.70
CA ILE A 40 -0.71 10.53 13.93
C ILE A 40 -1.91 9.97 14.68
N THR A 41 -3.11 10.57 14.54
CA THR A 41 -4.31 10.13 15.26
C THR A 41 -4.83 8.76 14.82
N LYS A 42 -4.34 8.28 13.67
CA LYS A 42 -4.64 6.94 13.14
C LYS A 42 -3.87 5.85 13.88
N PHE A 43 -2.79 6.17 14.57
CA PHE A 43 -1.99 5.19 15.29
C PHE A 43 -2.64 4.79 16.62
N LYS A 44 -2.57 3.49 16.94
CA LYS A 44 -3.03 2.92 18.20
C LYS A 44 -1.91 2.65 19.18
N ASP A 45 -0.74 2.36 18.65
CA ASP A 45 0.48 2.14 19.41
C ASP A 45 1.68 2.63 18.59
N PHE A 46 2.82 2.69 19.26
CA PHE A 46 4.10 2.98 18.66
C PHE A 46 5.16 2.01 19.18
N ASP A 47 6.11 1.66 18.32
CA ASP A 47 7.34 1.00 18.69
C ASP A 47 8.28 2.00 19.37
N GLU A 48 8.45 1.87 20.69
CA GLU A 48 9.30 2.74 21.51
C GLU A 48 10.80 2.62 21.16
N ASN A 49 11.20 1.51 20.53
CA ASN A 49 12.59 1.30 20.11
C ASN A 49 12.89 1.89 18.73
N PHE A 50 11.87 2.44 18.06
CA PHE A 50 12.03 3.05 16.74
C PHE A 50 12.91 4.30 16.82
N LYS A 51 13.98 4.34 16.02
CA LYS A 51 14.94 5.46 15.97
C LYS A 51 14.86 6.12 14.60
N PRO A 52 14.13 7.26 14.46
CA PRO A 52 13.94 7.95 13.19
C PRO A 52 15.22 8.17 12.38
N GLN A 53 16.30 8.55 13.06
CA GLN A 53 17.58 8.88 12.44
C GLN A 53 18.29 7.68 11.83
N LYS A 54 17.97 6.46 12.29
CA LYS A 54 18.55 5.21 11.77
C LYS A 54 17.73 4.60 10.64
N HIS A 55 16.56 5.16 10.34
CA HIS A 55 15.66 4.66 9.31
C HIS A 55 15.81 5.46 8.02
N ILE A 56 16.13 4.78 6.93
CA ILE A 56 16.30 5.38 5.60
C ILE A 56 15.04 5.09 4.77
N LEU A 57 14.45 6.13 4.19
CA LEU A 57 13.46 6.00 3.11
C LEU A 57 14.20 6.29 1.80
N GLU A 58 14.20 5.29 0.92
CA GLU A 58 14.72 5.41 -0.45
C GLU A 58 13.54 5.61 -1.41
N LEU A 59 13.60 6.67 -2.19
CA LEU A 59 12.62 7.02 -3.20
C LEU A 59 12.95 6.34 -4.53
N ALA A 60 11.99 6.33 -5.46
CA ALA A 60 12.15 5.70 -6.77
C ALA A 60 13.23 6.36 -7.65
N ASP A 61 13.58 7.62 -7.39
CA ASP A 61 14.68 8.34 -8.02
C ASP A 61 16.05 8.02 -7.37
N GLY A 62 16.09 7.10 -6.40
CA GLY A 62 17.28 6.72 -5.65
C GLY A 62 17.64 7.68 -4.52
N VAL A 63 16.88 8.76 -4.32
CA VAL A 63 17.13 9.70 -3.21
C VAL A 63 16.87 9.00 -1.88
N ARG A 64 17.84 9.12 -0.96
CA ARG A 64 17.77 8.55 0.39
C ARG A 64 17.57 9.66 1.41
N THR A 65 16.55 9.52 2.25
CA THR A 65 16.25 10.46 3.33
C THR A 65 16.20 9.71 4.66
N SER A 66 16.82 10.29 5.70
CA SER A 66 16.78 9.76 7.07
C SER A 66 16.03 10.71 7.98
N GLY A 67 15.37 10.19 9.02
CA GLY A 67 14.68 11.02 10.01
C GLY A 67 13.33 11.59 9.57
N VAL A 68 12.87 11.30 8.34
CA VAL A 68 11.54 11.72 7.85
C VAL A 68 10.41 10.88 8.43
N ALA A 69 10.66 9.58 8.69
CA ALA A 69 9.75 8.73 9.44
C ALA A 69 9.97 8.96 10.93
N LEU A 70 8.98 9.57 11.59
CA LEU A 70 9.11 10.02 12.98
C LEU A 70 8.72 8.94 13.98
N LYS A 71 7.83 8.01 13.59
CA LYS A 71 7.36 6.90 14.41
C LYS A 71 7.06 5.67 13.55
N ARG A 72 7.01 4.52 14.19
CA ARG A 72 6.52 3.25 13.61
C ARG A 72 5.49 2.65 14.56
N GLY A 73 4.43 2.02 14.05
CA GLY A 73 3.43 1.38 14.91
C GLY A 73 2.26 0.77 14.14
N ALA A 74 1.21 0.39 14.87
CA ALA A 74 -0.04 -0.06 14.29
C ALA A 74 -0.97 1.13 13.98
N ALA A 75 -1.29 1.31 12.69
CA ALA A 75 -2.17 2.39 12.23
C ALA A 75 -3.51 1.85 11.73
N LYS A 76 -4.60 2.47 12.18
CA LYS A 76 -5.97 2.16 11.78
C LYS A 76 -6.34 2.94 10.52
N VAL A 77 -6.68 2.22 9.46
CA VAL A 77 -7.24 2.81 8.23
C VAL A 77 -8.65 2.29 7.99
N ARG A 78 -9.49 3.13 7.38
CA ARG A 78 -10.85 2.76 7.02
C ARG A 78 -10.94 2.57 5.52
N LEU A 79 -11.33 1.37 5.11
CA LEU A 79 -11.56 1.00 3.71
C LEU A 79 -13.06 0.86 3.47
N ILE A 80 -13.50 1.07 2.23
CA ILE A 80 -14.88 0.80 1.81
C ILE A 80 -14.86 -0.48 0.99
N ASP A 81 -15.69 -1.46 1.37
CA ASP A 81 -15.82 -2.71 0.63
C ASP A 81 -16.74 -2.58 -0.59
N ARG A 82 -16.88 -3.66 -1.37
CA ARG A 82 -17.72 -3.69 -2.58
C ARG A 82 -19.22 -3.49 -2.31
N ARG A 83 -19.65 -3.67 -1.06
CA ARG A 83 -21.04 -3.47 -0.62
C ARG A 83 -21.27 -2.05 -0.11
N GLY A 84 -20.23 -1.20 -0.12
CA GLY A 84 -20.26 0.14 0.44
C GLY A 84 -20.07 0.17 1.95
N CYS A 85 -19.75 -0.97 2.59
CA CYS A 85 -19.55 -1.02 4.03
C CYS A 85 -18.14 -0.54 4.41
N ALA A 86 -18.07 0.31 5.43
CA ALA A 86 -16.80 0.72 6.02
C ALA A 86 -16.20 -0.42 6.86
N VAL A 87 -14.96 -0.79 6.54
CA VAL A 87 -14.18 -1.79 7.26
C VAL A 87 -12.93 -1.14 7.80
N ASP A 88 -12.76 -1.24 9.11
CA ASP A 88 -11.55 -0.79 9.78
C ASP A 88 -10.46 -1.88 9.66
N THR A 89 -9.28 -1.51 9.18
CA THR A 89 -8.12 -2.38 8.98
C THR A 89 -6.93 -1.83 9.76
N MET A 90 -6.10 -2.73 10.28
CA MET A 90 -4.86 -2.36 10.99
C MET A 90 -3.64 -2.59 10.11
N LEU A 91 -2.86 -1.53 9.88
CA LEU A 91 -1.59 -1.56 9.17
C LEU A 91 -0.48 -1.71 10.20
N MET A 92 0.11 -2.91 10.27
CA MET A 92 1.18 -3.22 11.21
C MET A 92 2.51 -2.66 10.69
N GLY A 93 3.31 -2.07 11.59
CA GLY A 93 4.62 -1.51 11.23
C GLY A 93 4.54 -0.32 10.28
N ALA A 94 3.41 0.39 10.24
CA ALA A 94 3.24 1.59 9.45
C ALA A 94 4.19 2.70 9.94
N LEU A 95 4.72 3.48 9.00
CA LEU A 95 5.60 4.61 9.28
C LEU A 95 4.79 5.90 9.33
N TYR A 96 4.96 6.67 10.40
CA TYR A 96 4.42 8.02 10.51
C TYR A 96 5.35 9.01 9.82
N VAL A 97 4.91 9.56 8.68
CA VAL A 97 5.67 10.52 7.85
C VAL A 97 4.78 11.73 7.55
N PRO A 98 4.73 12.74 8.43
CA PRO A 98 3.81 13.87 8.27
C PRO A 98 4.16 14.81 7.10
N SER A 99 5.38 14.72 6.57
CA SER A 99 5.84 15.53 5.43
C SER A 99 5.27 15.04 4.10
N TYR A 100 4.72 13.82 4.03
CA TYR A 100 4.17 13.29 2.79
C TYR A 100 2.77 13.85 2.53
N PRO A 101 2.39 14.05 1.25
CA PRO A 101 1.12 14.70 0.91
C PRO A 101 -0.10 13.81 1.17
N GLN A 102 0.08 12.49 1.20
CA GLN A 102 -1.00 11.52 1.38
C GLN A 102 -0.50 10.19 1.95
N ASP A 103 -1.42 9.38 2.47
CA ASP A 103 -1.11 8.05 2.99
C ASP A 103 -0.75 7.09 1.84
N ILE A 104 0.21 6.20 2.07
CA ILE A 104 0.63 5.16 1.14
C ILE A 104 0.33 3.78 1.74
N PHE A 105 -0.54 3.03 1.09
CA PHE A 105 -0.79 1.63 1.35
C PHE A 105 0.15 0.78 0.49
N SER A 106 1.25 0.32 1.09
CA SER A 106 2.08 -0.72 0.49
C SER A 106 1.23 -1.98 0.22
N ALA A 107 1.27 -2.48 -1.00
CA ALA A 107 0.62 -3.72 -1.39
C ALA A 107 1.61 -4.61 -2.13
N LYS A 108 1.49 -5.93 -1.96
CA LYS A 108 2.19 -6.85 -2.85
C LYS A 108 1.37 -7.00 -4.13
N ALA A 109 1.97 -6.73 -5.27
CA ALA A 109 1.40 -7.13 -6.55
C ALA A 109 1.38 -8.66 -6.61
N GLU A 110 0.22 -9.24 -6.87
CA GLU A 110 0.09 -10.66 -7.18
C GLU A 110 -0.30 -10.77 -8.65
N GLU A 111 0.64 -11.17 -9.49
CA GLU A 111 0.40 -11.39 -10.91
C GLU A 111 -0.35 -12.73 -11.04
N ARG A 112 -1.63 -12.68 -11.42
CA ARG A 112 -2.33 -13.90 -11.84
C ARG A 112 -1.76 -14.32 -13.18
N LEU A 113 -0.86 -15.31 -13.17
CA LEU A 113 -0.54 -16.10 -14.35
C LEU A 113 -1.85 -16.63 -14.92
N SER A 114 -2.30 -16.04 -16.03
CA SER A 114 -3.35 -16.65 -16.84
C SER A 114 -2.75 -17.92 -17.44
N SER A 115 -3.16 -19.07 -16.93
CA SER A 115 -2.80 -20.37 -17.48
C SER A 115 -3.49 -20.57 -18.83
N SER A 116 -2.94 -19.95 -19.88
CA SER A 116 -3.20 -20.43 -21.24
C SER A 116 -2.49 -21.78 -21.40
N ARG A 117 -3.25 -22.87 -21.28
CA ARG A 117 -2.81 -24.21 -21.68
C ARG A 117 -2.43 -24.16 -23.17
N ARG A 118 -1.13 -24.09 -23.47
CA ARG A 118 -0.63 -24.48 -24.79
C ARG A 118 -0.49 -25.99 -24.77
N ASP A 119 -1.47 -26.65 -25.37
CA ASP A 119 -1.39 -28.07 -25.70
C ASP A 119 -0.27 -28.24 -26.73
N ARG A 120 0.89 -28.75 -26.31
CA ARG A 120 1.95 -29.17 -27.23
C ARG A 120 1.67 -30.62 -27.57
N THR A 121 1.10 -30.84 -28.75
CA THR A 121 1.11 -32.15 -29.39
C THR A 121 2.55 -32.54 -29.69
N SER A 122 3.04 -33.56 -29.00
CA SER A 122 4.29 -34.24 -29.29
C SER A 122 4.17 -34.95 -30.63
N SER A 123 4.98 -34.57 -31.64
CA SER A 123 5.28 -35.45 -32.77
C SER A 123 6.66 -36.06 -32.53
N SER A 124 6.70 -37.39 -32.43
CA SER A 124 7.93 -38.17 -32.39
C SER A 124 8.49 -38.28 -33.81
N ILE A 125 9.76 -37.92 -34.01
CA ILE A 125 10.53 -38.34 -35.18
C ILE A 125 11.34 -39.56 -34.75
N LYS A 126 10.98 -40.73 -35.30
CA LYS A 126 11.82 -41.94 -35.27
C LYS A 126 12.95 -41.76 -36.28
N THR A 127 14.18 -42.07 -35.87
CA THR A 127 15.28 -42.42 -36.78
C THR A 127 15.52 -43.92 -36.63
#